data_AF-A0A0Q4GYV0-F1
#
_entry.id   AF-A0A0Q4GYV0-F1
#
_cell.length_a   1.000
_cell.length_b   1.000
_cell.length_c   1.000
_cell.angle_alpha   90.00
_cell.angle_beta   90.00
_cell.angle_gamma   90.00
#
_symmetry.space_group_name_H-M   'P 1'
#
loop_
_entity.id
_entity.type
_entity.pdbx_description
1 polymer ?
#
loop_
_entity_poly.entity_id
_entity_poly.type
_entity_poly.pdbx_seq_one_letter_code
_entity_poly.pdbx_strand_id
1 'polypeptide(L)'
;MIYFDLISEEVRRHSPSYGLSPYYLKGVLMNDALVKPGESQTELPFYIGIYLWEDYSAEDFMHHLKHSKEFLEMPEVSKVGFFRFQTQRLSNDIELQRWKSTQAAIATGIVLGCCKKMGLQAKMVKDGSEPAGFLTNHNIFCLIEIQPLDAGSSPFHLPGNL
;
A
#
# COMPACT_ATOMS: atom_id res chain seq x y z
N MET A 1 2.07 -14.90 -5.66
CA MET A 1 2.48 -13.51 -5.98
C MET A 1 1.44 -12.69 -6.77
N ILE A 2 0.55 -13.31 -7.58
CA ILE A 2 -0.46 -12.61 -8.41
C ILE A 2 -1.32 -11.59 -7.63
N TYR A 3 -1.78 -11.92 -6.43
CA TYR A 3 -2.58 -10.98 -5.62
C TYR A 3 -1.82 -9.72 -5.21
N PHE A 4 -0.51 -9.85 -4.90
CA PHE A 4 0.31 -8.68 -4.57
C PHE A 4 0.43 -7.73 -5.75
N ASP A 5 0.63 -8.26 -6.96
CA ASP A 5 0.76 -7.44 -8.17
C ASP A 5 -0.54 -6.70 -8.47
N LEU A 6 -1.68 -7.41 -8.38
CA LEU A 6 -3.01 -6.81 -8.56
C LEU A 6 -3.29 -5.72 -7.52
N ILE A 7 -3.03 -6.00 -6.24
CA ILE A 7 -3.24 -5.03 -5.16
C ILE A 7 -2.33 -3.81 -5.34
N SER A 8 -1.05 -4.03 -5.69
CA SER A 8 -0.09 -2.95 -5.89
C SER A 8 -0.47 -2.04 -7.05
N GLU A 9 -1.02 -2.62 -8.12
CA GLU A 9 -1.55 -1.86 -9.25
C GLU A 9 -2.78 -1.02 -8.87
N GLU A 10 -3.69 -1.57 -8.05
CA GLU A 10 -4.83 -0.79 -7.55
C GLU A 10 -4.37 0.38 -6.64
N VAL A 11 -3.39 0.15 -5.77
CA VAL A 11 -2.81 1.23 -4.96
C VAL A 11 -2.22 2.33 -5.84
N ARG A 12 -1.46 1.96 -6.88
CA ARG A 12 -0.91 2.91 -7.85
C ARG A 12 -2.01 3.67 -8.58
N ARG A 13 -3.06 2.99 -9.04
CA ARG A 13 -4.17 3.61 -9.77
C ARG A 13 -4.93 4.62 -8.92
N HIS A 14 -5.14 4.29 -7.64
CA HIS A 14 -5.85 5.15 -6.68
C HIS A 14 -4.97 6.20 -6.01
N SER A 15 -3.65 6.14 -6.21
CA SER A 15 -2.73 7.19 -5.75
C SER A 15 -3.14 8.57 -6.29
N PRO A 16 -3.03 9.65 -5.49
CA PRO A 16 -3.26 11.01 -5.96
C PRO A 16 -2.16 11.50 -6.91
N SER A 17 -1.05 10.78 -7.02
CA SER A 17 0.09 11.13 -7.86
C SER A 17 0.69 9.93 -8.58
N TYR A 18 1.17 10.17 -9.80
CA TYR A 18 2.03 9.26 -10.57
C TYR A 18 3.51 9.42 -10.21
N GLY A 19 3.84 10.38 -9.35
CA GLY A 19 5.19 10.63 -8.87
C GLY A 19 5.61 9.70 -7.74
N LEU A 20 6.64 10.11 -6.99
CA LEU A 20 7.21 9.30 -5.93
C LEU A 20 6.29 9.33 -4.71
N SER A 21 5.77 8.18 -4.30
CA SER A 21 5.02 8.05 -3.05
C SER A 21 5.99 8.06 -1.88
N PRO A 22 5.60 8.60 -0.71
CA PRO A 22 6.42 8.56 0.50
C PRO A 22 6.45 7.19 1.19
N TYR A 23 6.02 6.17 0.47
CA TYR A 23 5.92 4.80 0.94
C TYR A 23 6.18 3.83 -0.21
N TYR A 24 6.49 2.59 0.14
CA TYR A 24 6.52 1.47 -0.79
C TYR A 24 5.78 0.26 -0.22
N LEU A 25 5.32 -0.59 -1.13
CA LEU A 25 4.69 -1.88 -0.81
C LEU A 25 5.70 -3.00 -1.02
N LYS A 26 5.69 -4.00 -0.14
CA LYS A 26 6.46 -5.23 -0.31
C LYS A 26 5.60 -6.43 0.05
N GLY A 27 5.49 -7.39 -0.86
CA GLY A 27 4.95 -8.71 -0.55
C GLY A 27 5.97 -9.47 0.30
N VAL A 28 5.53 -10.05 1.41
CA VAL A 28 6.35 -10.91 2.26
C VAL A 28 5.71 -12.27 2.36
N LEU A 29 6.46 -13.30 1.95
CA LEU A 29 6.07 -14.69 2.13
C LEU A 29 6.54 -15.13 3.52
N MET A 30 5.67 -15.80 4.29
CA MET A 30 6.13 -16.50 5.48
C MET A 30 6.94 -17.72 5.02
N ASN A 31 8.24 -17.71 5.31
CA ASN A 31 9.22 -18.80 5.18
C ASN A 31 8.90 -19.87 4.13
N ASP A 32 9.66 -19.88 3.02
CA ASP A 32 9.63 -20.93 1.98
C ASP A 32 9.79 -22.36 2.54
N ALA A 33 10.27 -22.52 3.78
CA ALA A 33 10.37 -23.78 4.49
C ALA A 33 9.02 -24.46 4.83
N LEU A 34 7.89 -23.76 4.69
CA LEU A 34 6.54 -24.29 4.98
C LEU A 34 5.78 -24.80 3.76
N VAL A 35 6.24 -24.50 2.53
CA VAL A 35 5.59 -25.00 1.31
C VAL A 35 5.93 -26.48 1.14
N LYS A 36 5.02 -27.37 1.50
CA LYS A 36 5.22 -28.79 1.22
C LYS A 36 5.16 -29.05 -0.28
N PRO A 37 5.92 -30.02 -0.81
CA PRO A 37 5.82 -30.39 -2.22
C PRO A 37 4.37 -30.77 -2.56
N GLY A 38 3.72 -29.98 -3.43
CA GLY A 38 2.35 -30.20 -3.88
C GLY A 38 1.31 -29.20 -3.38
N GLU A 39 1.64 -28.32 -2.42
CA GLU A 39 0.76 -27.22 -1.99
C GLU A 39 0.96 -26.00 -2.90
N SER A 40 -0.14 -25.41 -3.37
CA SER A 40 -0.06 -24.19 -4.19
C SER A 40 0.26 -22.99 -3.30
N GLN A 41 1.22 -22.16 -3.71
CA GLN A 41 1.53 -20.89 -3.02
C GLN A 41 0.32 -19.92 -2.97
N THR A 42 -0.75 -20.20 -3.71
CA THR A 42 -2.01 -19.43 -3.67
C THR A 42 -2.88 -19.75 -2.46
N GLU A 43 -2.58 -20.80 -1.71
CA GLU A 43 -3.37 -21.27 -0.56
C GLU A 43 -2.76 -20.85 0.78
N LEU A 44 -1.52 -20.39 0.77
CA LEU A 44 -0.83 -19.97 2.00
C LEU A 44 -1.10 -18.50 2.31
N PRO A 45 -1.22 -18.15 3.61
CA PRO A 45 -1.22 -16.76 4.03
C PRO A 45 0.02 -16.02 3.51
N PHE A 46 -0.18 -14.81 3.03
CA PHE A 46 0.90 -13.92 2.63
C PHE A 46 0.70 -12.55 3.25
N TYR A 47 1.78 -11.78 3.29
CA TYR A 47 1.76 -10.46 3.91
C TYR A 47 2.03 -9.37 2.87
N ILE A 48 1.40 -8.22 3.07
CA ILE A 48 1.78 -6.98 2.40
C ILE A 48 2.25 -6.01 3.48
N GLY A 49 3.52 -5.63 3.40
CA GLY A 49 4.08 -4.56 4.22
C GLY A 49 4.01 -3.24 3.47
N ILE A 50 3.61 -2.20 4.21
CA ILE A 50 3.61 -0.80 3.78
C ILE A 50 4.68 -0.10 4.62
N TYR A 51 5.66 0.49 3.94
CA TYR A 51 6.84 1.06 4.59
C TYR A 51 6.97 2.53 4.22
N LEU A 52 7.21 3.39 5.20
CA LEU A 52 7.51 4.81 4.94
C LEU A 52 8.97 4.96 4.50
N TRP A 53 9.23 5.86 3.56
CA TRP A 53 10.60 6.31 3.28
C TRP A 53 11.03 7.29 4.35
N GLU A 54 12.04 6.97 5.15
CA GLU A 54 12.59 7.87 6.18
C GLU A 54 13.20 9.12 5.55
N ASP A 55 13.96 8.92 4.48
CA ASP A 55 14.76 9.90 3.75
C ASP A 55 14.01 10.62 2.62
N TYR A 56 12.68 10.58 2.63
CA TYR A 56 11.84 11.28 1.64
C TYR A 56 12.12 12.78 1.64
N SER A 57 12.80 13.24 0.58
CA SER A 57 13.36 14.58 0.49
C SER A 57 12.35 15.62 0.01
N ALA A 58 12.73 16.90 0.10
CA ALA A 58 11.96 17.98 -0.53
C ALA A 58 11.89 17.81 -2.07
N GLU A 59 12.92 17.24 -2.69
CA GLU A 59 12.92 16.97 -4.14
C GLU A 59 11.92 15.88 -4.50
N ASP A 60 11.82 14.81 -3.70
CA ASP A 60 10.83 13.74 -3.88
C ASP A 60 9.41 14.28 -3.74
N PHE A 61 9.19 15.15 -2.75
CA PHE A 61 7.92 15.82 -2.57
C PHE A 61 7.57 16.71 -3.77
N MET A 62 8.53 17.48 -4.29
CA MET A 62 8.32 18.28 -5.49
C MET A 62 8.03 17.41 -6.72
N HIS A 63 8.69 16.26 -6.84
CA HIS A 63 8.39 15.28 -7.88
C HIS A 63 6.97 14.72 -7.72
N HIS A 64 6.53 14.40 -6.51
CA HIS A 64 5.16 13.98 -6.22
C HIS A 64 4.14 15.03 -6.64
N LEU A 65 4.35 16.29 -6.29
CA LEU A 65 3.43 17.38 -6.64
C LEU A 65 3.35 17.59 -8.16
N LYS A 66 4.50 17.64 -8.86
CA LYS A 66 4.57 17.80 -10.33
C LYS A 66 3.82 16.72 -11.10
N HIS A 67 3.70 15.53 -10.54
CA HIS A 67 3.04 14.39 -11.16
C HIS A 67 1.70 14.05 -10.47
N SER A 68 1.20 14.92 -9.60
CA SER A 68 -0.12 14.78 -9.00
C SER A 68 -1.20 14.97 -10.06
N LYS A 69 -2.28 14.20 -9.97
CA LYS A 69 -3.42 14.31 -10.89
C LYS A 69 -3.99 15.73 -10.88
N GLU A 70 -4.12 16.30 -9.68
CA GLU A 70 -4.54 17.70 -9.48
C GLU A 70 -3.64 18.67 -10.25
N PHE A 71 -2.31 18.55 -10.16
CA PHE A 71 -1.40 19.42 -10.89
C PHE A 71 -1.49 19.27 -12.41
N LEU A 72 -1.65 18.03 -12.89
CA LEU A 72 -1.72 17.74 -14.33
C LEU A 72 -3.02 18.25 -14.95
N GLU A 73 -4.11 18.25 -14.20
CA GLU A 73 -5.43 18.73 -14.62
C GLU A 73 -5.61 20.25 -14.43
N MET A 74 -4.69 20.89 -13.70
CA MET A 74 -4.77 22.30 -13.35
C MET A 74 -4.37 23.23 -14.52
N PRO A 75 -5.06 24.38 -14.71
CA PRO A 75 -4.62 25.41 -15.66
C PRO A 75 -3.20 25.92 -15.37
N GLU A 76 -2.43 26.20 -16.42
CA GLU A 76 -1.02 26.59 -16.29
C GLU A 76 -0.79 27.80 -15.38
N VAL A 77 -1.69 28.78 -15.44
CA VAL A 77 -1.65 30.00 -14.61
C VAL A 77 -1.75 29.73 -13.12
N SER A 78 -2.32 28.58 -12.72
CA SER A 78 -2.54 28.22 -11.32
C SER A 78 -1.42 27.34 -10.75
N LYS A 79 -0.62 26.69 -11.60
CA LYS A 79 0.42 25.72 -11.20
C LYS A 79 1.49 26.30 -10.28
N VAL A 80 1.93 27.53 -10.54
CA VAL A 80 2.94 28.21 -9.70
C VAL A 80 2.38 28.48 -8.29
N GLY A 81 1.12 28.90 -8.21
CA GLY A 81 0.42 29.13 -6.93
C GLY A 81 0.24 27.84 -6.14
N PHE A 82 -0.09 26.74 -6.82
CA PHE A 82 -0.21 25.41 -6.23
C PHE A 82 1.08 24.96 -5.56
N PHE A 83 2.23 25.04 -6.25
CA PHE A 83 3.52 24.68 -5.64
C PHE A 83 3.78 25.49 -4.39
N ARG A 84 3.69 26.82 -4.51
CA ARG A 84 3.99 27.72 -3.38
C ARG A 84 3.14 27.38 -2.16
N PHE A 85 1.84 27.13 -2.36
CA PHE A 85 0.94 26.75 -1.29
C PHE A 85 1.30 25.41 -0.66
N GLN A 86 1.53 24.38 -1.47
CA GLN A 86 1.83 23.03 -0.98
C GLN A 86 3.18 22.96 -0.26
N THR A 87 4.21 23.61 -0.80
CA THR A 87 5.54 23.67 -0.18
C THR A 87 5.52 24.47 1.12
N GLN A 88 4.72 25.54 1.21
CA GLN A 88 4.55 26.29 2.46
C GLN A 88 3.81 25.47 3.51
N ARG A 89 2.73 24.78 3.12
CA ARG A 89 1.93 23.95 4.03
C ARG A 89 2.77 22.84 4.67
N LEU A 90 3.69 22.24 3.91
CA LEU A 90 4.52 21.12 4.33
C LEU A 90 5.98 21.53 4.58
N SER A 91 6.20 22.80 4.91
CA SER A 91 7.55 23.38 5.11
C SER A 91 8.23 22.95 6.41
N ASN A 92 7.50 22.36 7.35
CA ASN A 92 8.06 21.82 8.59
C ASN A 92 7.96 20.29 8.62
N ASP A 93 8.90 19.67 9.32
CA ASP A 93 9.03 18.21 9.35
C ASP A 93 7.81 17.52 9.94
N ILE A 94 7.13 18.13 10.90
CA ILE A 94 5.96 17.53 11.56
C ILE A 94 4.81 17.37 10.55
N GLU A 95 4.50 18.44 9.82
CA GLU A 95 3.45 18.43 8.79
C GLU A 95 3.83 17.50 7.63
N LEU A 96 5.10 17.47 7.23
CA LEU A 96 5.58 16.53 6.23
C LEU A 96 5.39 15.07 6.69
N GLN A 97 5.79 14.72 7.92
CA GLN A 97 5.62 13.36 8.45
C GLN A 97 4.14 12.97 8.60
N ARG A 98 3.27 13.90 9.01
CA ARG A 98 1.81 13.69 9.04
C ARG A 98 1.25 13.43 7.65
N TRP A 99 1.69 14.20 6.65
CA TRP A 99 1.30 14.00 5.27
C TRP A 99 1.76 12.64 4.75
N LYS A 100 3.04 12.25 4.96
CA LYS A 100 3.58 10.94 4.58
C LYS A 100 2.76 9.80 5.19
N SER A 101 2.47 9.90 6.48
CA SER A 101 1.64 8.92 7.21
C SER A 101 0.22 8.83 6.65
N THR A 102 -0.36 9.98 6.29
CA THR A 102 -1.69 10.02 5.64
C THR A 102 -1.67 9.29 4.29
N GLN A 103 -0.63 9.48 3.47
CA GLN A 103 -0.49 8.77 2.20
C GLN A 103 -0.39 7.25 2.40
N ALA A 104 0.40 6.79 3.39
CA ALA A 104 0.51 5.38 3.72
C ALA A 104 -0.80 4.79 4.29
N ALA A 105 -1.56 5.58 5.07
CA ALA A 105 -2.88 5.18 5.58
C ALA A 105 -3.90 5.02 4.44
N ILE A 106 -3.88 5.91 3.45
CA ILE A 106 -4.71 5.78 2.24
C ILE A 106 -4.36 4.49 1.50
N ALA A 107 -3.07 4.22 1.29
CA ALA A 107 -2.61 2.97 0.67
C ALA A 107 -3.09 1.74 1.45
N THR A 108 -3.00 1.77 2.78
CA THR A 108 -3.54 0.72 3.67
C THR A 108 -5.03 0.47 3.41
N GLY A 109 -5.82 1.55 3.36
CA GLY A 109 -7.26 1.46 3.08
C GLY A 109 -7.55 0.86 1.71
N ILE A 110 -6.77 1.22 0.69
CA ILE A 110 -6.90 0.63 -0.67
C ILE A 110 -6.58 -0.86 -0.63
N VAL A 111 -5.47 -1.28 -0.01
CA VAL A 111 -5.11 -2.69 0.11
C VAL A 111 -6.24 -3.51 0.74
N LEU A 112 -6.78 -3.05 1.88
CA LEU A 112 -7.88 -3.73 2.57
C LEU A 112 -9.15 -3.79 1.70
N GLY A 113 -9.47 -2.71 1.00
CA GLY A 113 -10.60 -2.65 0.07
C GLY A 113 -10.44 -3.63 -1.10
N CYS A 114 -9.24 -3.76 -1.66
CA CYS A 114 -8.91 -4.71 -2.71
C CYS A 114 -9.05 -6.15 -2.22
N CYS A 115 -8.51 -6.47 -1.04
CA CYS A 115 -8.64 -7.80 -0.43
C CYS A 115 -10.12 -8.19 -0.29
N LYS A 116 -10.95 -7.29 0.25
CA LYS A 116 -12.40 -7.51 0.38
C LYS A 116 -13.08 -7.76 -0.97
N LYS A 117 -12.75 -6.99 -2.01
CA LYS A 117 -13.29 -7.17 -3.37
C LYS A 117 -12.89 -8.51 -3.99
N MET A 118 -11.69 -8.98 -3.68
CA MET A 118 -11.14 -10.24 -4.18
C MET A 118 -11.60 -11.46 -3.36
N GLY A 119 -12.42 -11.28 -2.32
CA GLY A 119 -12.82 -12.38 -1.44
C GLY A 119 -11.66 -12.91 -0.59
N LEU A 120 -10.71 -12.04 -0.23
CA LEU A 120 -9.61 -12.38 0.67
C LEU A 120 -9.90 -11.87 2.07
N GLN A 121 -9.57 -12.67 3.08
CA GLN A 121 -9.59 -12.23 4.46
C GLN A 121 -8.31 -11.46 4.74
N ALA A 122 -8.42 -10.19 5.14
CA ALA A 122 -7.27 -9.36 5.47
C ALA A 122 -7.35 -8.86 6.91
N LYS A 123 -6.23 -8.95 7.62
CA LYS A 123 -6.09 -8.47 9.00
C LYS A 123 -4.85 -7.58 9.09
N MET A 124 -5.02 -6.39 9.66
CA MET A 124 -3.88 -5.57 10.05
C MET A 124 -3.19 -6.22 11.24
N VAL A 125 -1.91 -6.52 11.08
CA VAL A 125 -1.03 -7.00 12.14
C VAL A 125 -0.19 -5.80 12.55
N LYS A 126 -0.71 -5.01 13.48
CA LYS A 126 0.02 -3.88 14.06
C LYS A 126 0.62 -4.34 15.37
N ASP A 127 1.95 -4.29 15.48
CA ASP A 127 2.69 -3.54 16.51
C ASP A 127 4.03 -4.23 16.81
N GLY A 128 5.13 -3.67 16.29
CA GLY A 128 6.54 -3.84 16.72
C GLY A 128 7.14 -5.24 16.88
N SER A 129 6.33 -6.28 16.80
CA SER A 129 6.68 -7.69 16.94
C SER A 129 6.50 -8.29 15.56
N GLU A 130 7.57 -8.11 14.78
CA GLU A 130 7.80 -8.89 13.57
C GLU A 130 7.49 -10.37 13.88
N PRO A 131 6.69 -11.06 13.05
CA PRO A 131 6.63 -12.52 13.14
C PRO A 131 8.07 -13.05 13.07
N ALA A 132 8.42 -14.01 13.94
CA ALA A 132 9.79 -14.50 14.03
C ALA A 132 10.33 -14.89 12.63
N GLY A 133 11.37 -14.19 12.16
CA GLY A 133 12.00 -14.43 10.86
C GLY A 133 11.92 -13.29 9.83
N PHE A 134 11.26 -12.17 10.14
CA PHE A 134 11.33 -10.97 9.29
C PHE A 134 12.61 -10.20 9.64
N LEU A 135 13.50 -10.02 8.66
CA LEU A 135 14.71 -9.22 8.83
C LEU A 135 14.35 -7.73 8.77
N THR A 136 14.42 -7.09 9.94
CA THR A 136 14.44 -5.66 10.27
C THR A 136 14.49 -4.69 9.07
N ASN A 137 13.39 -3.97 8.85
CA ASN A 137 13.41 -2.64 8.24
C ASN A 137 12.64 -1.69 9.15
N HIS A 138 13.31 -0.68 9.69
CA HIS A 138 12.84 0.19 10.78
C HIS A 138 11.63 1.09 10.46
N ASN A 139 10.97 0.94 9.31
CA ASN A 139 9.92 1.86 8.82
C ASN A 139 8.60 1.20 8.43
N ILE A 140 8.28 0.02 8.97
CA ILE A 140 6.98 -0.60 8.73
C ILE A 140 5.89 0.31 9.29
N PHE A 141 5.07 0.87 8.41
CA PHE A 141 3.88 1.62 8.78
C PHE A 141 2.71 0.69 9.10
N CYS A 142 2.53 -0.34 8.27
CA CYS A 142 1.48 -1.34 8.43
C CYS A 142 1.92 -2.67 7.83
N LEU A 143 1.61 -3.76 8.51
CA LEU A 143 1.70 -5.12 7.96
C LEU A 143 0.29 -5.68 7.87
N ILE A 144 -0.07 -6.23 6.72
CA ILE A 144 -1.39 -6.80 6.47
C ILE A 144 -1.21 -8.27 6.15
N GLU A 145 -1.74 -9.13 7.00
CA GLU A 145 -1.87 -10.56 6.74
C GLU A 145 -3.08 -10.78 5.83
N ILE A 146 -2.89 -11.55 4.77
CA ILE A 146 -3.92 -11.85 3.77
C ILE A 146 -4.03 -13.37 3.66
N GLN A 147 -5.23 -13.87 3.92
CA GLN A 147 -5.59 -15.27 3.80
C GLN A 147 -6.59 -15.44 2.64
N PRO A 148 -6.31 -16.33 1.67
CA PRO A 148 -7.33 -16.80 0.75
C PRO A 148 -8.49 -17.42 1.54
N LEU A 149 -9.74 -17.09 1.21
CA LEU A 149 -10.87 -17.81 1.79
C LEU A 149 -10.86 -19.25 1.27
N ASP A 150 -10.92 -20.23 2.18
CA ASP A 150 -11.19 -21.61 1.80
C ASP A 150 -12.45 -21.65 0.93
N ALA A 151 -12.39 -22.42 -0.16
CA ALA A 151 -13.51 -22.59 -1.09
C ALA A 151 -14.83 -23.08 -0.42
N GLY A 152 -14.81 -23.44 0.87
CA GLY A 152 -15.97 -23.84 1.67
C GLY A 152 -16.55 -22.80 2.62
N SER A 153 -16.00 -21.58 2.73
CA SER A 153 -16.45 -20.58 3.73
C SER A 153 -16.94 -19.25 3.15
N SER A 154 -17.18 -19.17 1.84
CA SER A 154 -17.85 -17.99 1.25
C SER A 154 -19.31 -17.89 1.74
N PRO A 155 -19.72 -16.81 2.42
CA PRO A 155 -21.14 -16.54 2.68
C PRO A 155 -21.88 -16.07 1.42
N PHE A 156 -21.16 -15.86 0.31
CA PHE A 156 -21.73 -15.50 -0.98
C PHE A 156 -21.81 -16.73 -1.86
N HIS A 157 -22.99 -17.34 -1.89
CA HIS A 157 -23.40 -18.16 -3.02
C HIS A 157 -23.37 -17.27 -4.27
N LEU A 158 -22.40 -17.49 -5.15
CA LEU A 158 -22.56 -17.12 -6.54
C LEU A 158 -23.76 -17.94 -7.07
N PRO A 159 -24.78 -17.31 -7.68
CA PRO A 159 -25.85 -18.07 -8.32
C PRO A 159 -25.20 -18.94 -9.39
N GLY A 160 -25.36 -20.25 -9.23
CA GLY A 160 -24.83 -21.25 -10.14
C GLY A 160 -25.32 -21.00 -11.55
N ASN A 161 -24.39 -21.01 -12.50
CA ASN A 161 -24.66 -21.23 -13.91
C ASN A 161 -23.74 -22.37 -14.35
N LEU A 162 -24.27 -23.60 -14.29
CA LEU A 162 -24.52 -24.49 -15.44
C LEU A 162 -24.90 -25.88 -14.92
#